data_AF-A0A0G1AZZ3-F1
#
_entry.id   AF-A0A0G1AZZ3-F1
#
_cell.length_a   1.000
_cell.length_b   1.000
_cell.length_c   1.000
_cell.angle_alpha   90.00
_cell.angle_beta   90.00
_cell.angle_gamma   90.00
#
_symmetry.space_group_name_H-M   'P 1'
#
loop_
_entity.id
_entity.type
_entity.pdbx_description
1 polymer ?
#
loop_
_entity_poly.entity_id
_entity_poly.type
_entity_poly.pdbx_seq_one_letter_code
_entity_poly.pdbx_strand_id
1 'polypeptide(L)'
;MIRFGIVALLIVVPLWAPWMDTKGVENITKEVFEAFGPVASSCYDSEGNLLHEGVEVSWYPLGRLVHTCAGDYVVWVWGAIKEQGGVYKRSNELQAVQSKAITCTDVIERQEQRLASTTDSALSVYTGTYATEPDFAIFKEASEHKRTLSEALKRGPTFAGRFTVAEWGCGSNCQQHAVMDVESGLVVAYGPQTEYGVKYSLDSTLLITNPKDGLPPLPDSDYETENFALSIARVPREYYRLTTDALSGSQYLVRLCVESSATGYIELEDDRLGLVDEE
;
A
#
# COMPACT_ATOMS: atom_id res chain seq x y z
N MET A 1 -62.16 -4.40 -31.87
CA MET A 1 -62.49 -4.81 -30.49
C MET A 1 -61.59 -5.99 -30.17
N ILE A 2 -60.64 -6.01 -29.23
CA ILE A 2 -60.35 -5.23 -28.01
C ILE A 2 -58.82 -5.24 -27.81
N ARG A 3 -58.28 -4.12 -27.32
CA ARG A 3 -56.90 -3.93 -26.82
C ARG A 3 -56.81 -4.39 -25.35
N PHE A 4 -55.79 -5.15 -24.98
CA PHE A 4 -55.15 -5.24 -23.66
C PHE A 4 -53.79 -5.92 -23.92
N GLY A 5 -52.61 -5.43 -23.56
CA GLY A 5 -52.22 -4.51 -22.51
C GLY A 5 -51.30 -5.25 -21.54
N ILE A 6 -50.01 -5.40 -21.88
CA ILE A 6 -48.94 -5.68 -20.90
C ILE A 6 -47.72 -4.84 -21.30
N VAL A 7 -47.74 -3.59 -20.86
CA VAL A 7 -46.52 -2.83 -20.56
C VAL A 7 -46.30 -3.05 -19.07
N ALA A 8 -45.53 -4.08 -18.71
CA ALA A 8 -45.09 -4.30 -17.35
C ALA A 8 -43.63 -3.86 -17.23
N LEU A 9 -43.47 -2.57 -16.94
CA LEU A 9 -42.51 -2.03 -15.98
C LEU A 9 -41.11 -2.70 -15.94
N LEU A 10 -40.24 -2.35 -16.89
CA LEU A 10 -38.78 -2.39 -16.69
C LEU A 10 -38.34 -1.15 -15.90
N ILE A 11 -38.82 -1.02 -14.67
CA ILE A 11 -38.22 -0.13 -13.66
C ILE A 11 -37.72 -1.08 -12.57
N VAL A 12 -36.54 -1.64 -12.81
CA VAL A 12 -35.76 -2.28 -11.75
C VAL A 12 -35.27 -1.14 -10.87
N VAL A 13 -36.01 -0.90 -9.79
CA VAL A 13 -35.49 -0.19 -8.62
C VAL A 13 -34.20 -0.91 -8.21
N PRO A 14 -33.05 -0.23 -8.08
CA PRO A 14 -31.90 -0.85 -7.45
C PRO A 14 -32.26 -0.98 -5.97
N LEU A 15 -32.81 -2.14 -5.61
CA LEU A 15 -32.91 -2.57 -4.22
C LEU A 15 -31.48 -2.65 -3.71
N TRP A 16 -31.08 -1.63 -2.97
CA TRP A 16 -29.89 -1.62 -2.14
C TRP A 16 -29.96 -2.86 -1.23
N ALA A 17 -29.27 -3.91 -1.65
CA ALA A 17 -29.25 -5.18 -0.96
C ALA A 17 -28.23 -5.09 0.20
N PRO A 18 -28.64 -5.30 1.46
CA PRO A 18 -27.78 -5.12 2.63
C PRO A 18 -26.49 -5.98 2.66
N TRP A 19 -26.39 -7.00 1.82
CA TRP A 19 -25.17 -7.80 1.64
C TRP A 19 -24.08 -7.12 0.79
N MET A 20 -24.38 -5.95 0.21
CA MET A 20 -23.43 -5.05 -0.47
C MET A 20 -22.79 -4.04 0.51
N ASP A 21 -22.96 -4.22 1.83
CA ASP A 21 -22.32 -3.38 2.82
C ASP A 21 -20.81 -3.67 2.96
N THR A 22 -20.10 -2.85 3.73
CA THR A 22 -18.66 -3.01 3.98
C THR A 22 -18.32 -4.36 4.62
N LYS A 23 -19.22 -4.95 5.41
CA LYS A 23 -19.03 -6.29 6.00
C LYS A 23 -19.06 -7.39 4.95
N GLY A 24 -19.82 -7.20 3.88
CA GLY A 24 -19.80 -8.07 2.70
C GLY A 24 -18.43 -8.06 2.00
N VAL A 25 -17.82 -6.88 1.86
CA VAL A 25 -16.48 -6.73 1.28
C VAL A 25 -15.41 -7.36 2.18
N GLU A 26 -15.43 -7.09 3.49
CA GLU A 26 -14.46 -7.66 4.45
C GLU A 26 -14.47 -9.21 4.45
N ASN A 27 -15.67 -9.81 4.44
CA ASN A 27 -15.79 -11.27 4.38
C ASN A 27 -15.25 -11.84 3.06
N ILE A 28 -15.45 -11.14 1.94
CA ILE A 28 -14.93 -11.57 0.64
C ILE A 28 -13.40 -11.44 0.59
N THR A 29 -12.85 -10.34 1.10
CA THR A 29 -11.39 -10.17 1.20
C THR A 29 -10.77 -11.29 2.03
N LYS A 30 -11.43 -11.68 3.12
CA LYS A 30 -11.02 -12.83 3.92
C LYS A 30 -11.09 -14.15 3.14
N GLU A 31 -12.19 -14.43 2.44
CA GLU A 31 -12.32 -15.65 1.62
C GLU A 31 -11.29 -15.71 0.48
N VAL A 32 -10.99 -14.57 -0.14
CA VAL A 32 -9.96 -14.45 -1.19
C VAL A 32 -8.58 -14.68 -0.60
N PHE A 33 -8.28 -14.10 0.56
CA PHE A 33 -7.02 -14.31 1.26
C PHE A 33 -6.85 -15.79 1.67
N GLU A 34 -7.89 -16.42 2.21
CA GLU A 34 -7.88 -17.84 2.57
C GLU A 34 -7.69 -18.76 1.35
N ALA A 35 -8.22 -18.38 0.18
CA ALA A 35 -8.15 -19.19 -1.04
C ALA A 35 -6.87 -18.99 -1.86
N PHE A 36 -6.33 -17.77 -1.89
CA PHE A 36 -5.26 -17.37 -2.81
C PHE A 36 -3.99 -16.87 -2.11
N GLY A 37 -3.97 -16.81 -0.77
CA GLY A 37 -2.84 -16.31 0.00
C GLY A 37 -2.78 -14.77 0.04
N PRO A 38 -1.64 -14.19 0.47
CA PRO A 38 -1.47 -12.74 0.56
C PRO A 38 -1.59 -12.09 -0.81
N VAL A 39 -2.65 -11.30 -0.99
CA VAL A 39 -2.90 -10.51 -2.20
C VAL A 39 -2.00 -9.27 -2.20
N ALA A 40 -1.33 -9.03 -3.33
CA ALA A 40 -0.60 -7.79 -3.55
C ALA A 40 -1.60 -6.63 -3.69
N SER A 41 -1.27 -5.47 -3.12
CA SER A 41 -2.16 -4.31 -3.11
C SER A 41 -2.06 -3.44 -4.36
N SER A 42 -1.10 -3.67 -5.25
CA SER A 42 -1.09 -3.00 -6.54
C SER A 42 -0.45 -3.85 -7.64
N CYS A 43 -1.04 -3.78 -8.83
CA CYS A 43 -0.51 -4.38 -10.06
C CYS A 43 -0.09 -3.28 -11.03
N TYR A 44 1.03 -3.48 -11.71
CA TYR A 44 1.53 -2.59 -12.76
C TYR A 44 1.75 -3.37 -14.05
N ASP A 45 1.59 -2.73 -15.20
CA ASP A 45 1.96 -3.33 -16.49
C ASP A 45 3.49 -3.38 -16.65
N SER A 46 3.96 -4.00 -17.75
CA SER A 46 5.39 -4.10 -18.04
C SER A 46 6.10 -2.74 -18.15
N GLU A 47 5.37 -1.67 -18.48
CA GLU A 47 5.85 -0.29 -18.60
C GLU A 47 5.87 0.46 -17.26
N GLY A 48 5.25 -0.11 -16.22
CA GLY A 48 5.15 0.44 -14.87
C GLY A 48 3.95 1.36 -14.65
N ASN A 49 2.94 1.30 -15.51
CA ASN A 49 1.68 2.00 -15.29
C ASN A 49 0.81 1.20 -14.32
N LEU A 50 0.16 1.88 -13.38
CA LEU A 50 -0.75 1.26 -12.42
C LEU A 50 -1.94 0.65 -13.19
N LEU A 51 -2.09 -0.67 -13.12
CA LEU A 51 -3.21 -1.40 -13.69
C LEU A 51 -4.38 -1.50 -12.71
N HIS A 52 -4.06 -1.77 -11.44
CA HIS A 52 -5.06 -2.00 -10.40
C HIS A 52 -4.49 -1.75 -9.00
N GLU A 53 -5.32 -1.25 -8.08
CA GLU A 53 -4.97 -1.02 -6.67
C GLU A 53 -6.04 -1.65 -5.76
N GLY A 54 -5.62 -2.47 -4.81
CA GLY A 54 -6.45 -3.11 -3.80
C GLY A 54 -7.29 -4.28 -4.30
N VAL A 55 -8.42 -4.50 -3.62
CA VAL A 55 -9.43 -5.50 -3.97
C VAL A 55 -10.69 -4.74 -4.41
N GLU A 56 -11.08 -4.89 -5.66
CA GLU A 56 -12.34 -4.34 -6.15
C GLU A 56 -13.37 -5.46 -6.22
N VAL A 57 -14.55 -5.22 -5.64
CA VAL A 57 -15.68 -6.16 -5.67
C VAL A 57 -16.85 -5.49 -6.34
N SER A 58 -17.20 -5.96 -7.54
CA SER A 58 -18.41 -5.54 -8.25
C SER A 58 -19.53 -6.54 -8.09
N TRP A 59 -20.72 -6.04 -7.79
CA TRP A 59 -21.88 -6.87 -7.51
C TRP A 59 -22.83 -6.90 -8.71
N TYR A 60 -23.26 -8.09 -9.11
CA TYR A 60 -24.18 -8.30 -10.23
C TYR A 60 -25.40 -9.14 -9.81
N PRO A 61 -26.54 -9.03 -10.51
CA PRO A 61 -27.77 -9.77 -10.14
C PRO A 61 -27.63 -11.30 -10.09
N LEU A 62 -26.60 -11.86 -10.73
CA LEU A 62 -26.36 -13.31 -10.83
C LEU A 62 -24.96 -13.72 -10.33
N GLY A 63 -24.24 -12.84 -9.62
CA GLY A 63 -22.88 -13.14 -9.18
C GLY A 63 -22.15 -11.94 -8.59
N ARG A 64 -20.90 -12.17 -8.22
CA ARG A 64 -19.95 -11.17 -7.74
C ARG A 64 -18.75 -11.26 -8.64
N LEU A 65 -18.14 -10.13 -8.96
CA LEU A 65 -16.84 -10.08 -9.60
C LEU A 65 -15.84 -9.56 -8.57
N VAL A 66 -14.83 -10.37 -8.23
CA VAL A 66 -13.69 -9.91 -7.43
C VAL A 66 -12.49 -9.71 -8.35
N HIS A 67 -11.88 -8.54 -8.25
CA HIS A 67 -10.70 -8.13 -8.99
C HIS A 67 -9.59 -7.81 -7.98
N THR A 68 -8.55 -8.63 -7.98
CA THR A 68 -7.42 -8.51 -7.04
C THR A 68 -6.14 -9.06 -7.66
N CYS A 69 -5.00 -8.72 -7.06
CA CYS A 69 -3.68 -9.19 -7.45
C CYS A 69 -3.22 -10.31 -6.50
N ALA A 70 -2.97 -11.51 -7.00
CA ALA A 70 -2.33 -12.59 -6.23
C ALA A 70 -1.02 -12.96 -6.93
N GLY A 71 0.10 -12.54 -6.35
CA GLY A 71 1.42 -12.65 -7.00
C GLY A 71 1.42 -12.01 -8.39
N ASP A 72 1.62 -12.83 -9.42
CA ASP A 72 1.70 -12.45 -10.84
C ASP A 72 0.35 -12.30 -11.57
N TYR A 73 -0.78 -12.52 -10.90
CA TYR A 73 -2.05 -12.72 -11.59
C TYR A 73 -3.15 -11.78 -11.11
N VAL A 74 -3.89 -11.27 -12.08
CA VAL A 74 -5.21 -10.67 -11.86
C VAL A 74 -6.22 -11.80 -11.68
N VAL A 75 -6.78 -11.91 -10.49
CA VAL A 75 -7.80 -12.91 -10.17
C VAL A 75 -9.18 -12.34 -10.50
N TRP A 76 -9.95 -13.09 -11.30
CA TRP A 76 -11.34 -12.79 -11.64
C TRP A 76 -12.22 -13.91 -11.09
N VAL A 77 -13.01 -13.63 -10.05
CA VAL A 77 -13.95 -14.64 -9.50
C VAL A 77 -15.38 -14.24 -9.82
N TRP A 78 -16.12 -15.11 -10.53
CA TRP A 78 -17.56 -14.99 -10.75
C TRP A 78 -18.34 -16.03 -9.94
N GLY A 79 -19.18 -15.59 -9.00
CA GLY A 79 -20.09 -16.47 -8.21
C GLY A 79 -19.68 -16.65 -6.75
N ALA A 80 -20.23 -17.68 -6.08
CA ALA A 80 -19.84 -18.03 -4.71
C ALA A 80 -18.48 -18.75 -4.72
N ILE A 81 -17.45 -18.16 -4.09
CA ILE A 81 -16.08 -18.68 -4.01
C ILE A 81 -16.07 -20.17 -3.56
N LYS A 82 -16.97 -20.53 -2.64
CA LYS A 82 -17.19 -21.89 -2.13
C LYS A 82 -17.84 -22.88 -3.10
N GLU A 83 -18.69 -22.43 -4.03
CA GLU A 83 -19.45 -23.34 -4.92
C GLU A 83 -18.71 -23.64 -6.23
N GLN A 84 -17.75 -22.81 -6.62
CA GLN A 84 -16.90 -23.04 -7.80
C GLN A 84 -15.63 -23.84 -7.51
N GLY A 85 -15.40 -24.24 -6.25
CA GLY A 85 -14.19 -24.99 -5.88
C GLY A 85 -12.90 -24.29 -6.30
N GLY A 86 -12.86 -22.95 -6.20
CA GLY A 86 -11.71 -22.10 -6.52
C GLY A 86 -10.87 -22.60 -7.70
N VAL A 87 -11.35 -22.46 -8.94
CA VAL A 87 -10.54 -22.89 -10.09
C VAL A 87 -9.36 -21.93 -10.27
N TYR A 88 -8.20 -22.35 -9.75
CA TYR A 88 -6.90 -21.81 -10.09
C TYR A 88 -6.68 -21.96 -11.59
N LYS A 89 -6.54 -20.84 -12.31
CA LYS A 89 -6.09 -20.85 -13.70
C LYS A 89 -4.58 -20.72 -13.73
N ARG A 90 -3.91 -21.66 -14.41
CA ARG A 90 -2.46 -21.62 -14.60
C ARG A 90 -2.07 -20.46 -15.52
N SER A 91 -0.85 -19.98 -15.37
CA SER A 91 -0.20 -18.94 -16.21
C SER A 91 -0.51 -19.03 -17.71
N ASN A 92 -0.55 -20.26 -18.23
CA ASN A 92 -0.75 -20.58 -19.64
C ASN A 92 -2.22 -20.59 -20.10
N GLU A 93 -3.19 -20.52 -19.19
CA GLU A 93 -4.64 -20.47 -19.45
C GLU A 93 -5.19 -19.04 -19.43
N LEU A 94 -4.39 -18.08 -18.99
CA LEU A 94 -4.62 -16.65 -19.17
C LEU A 94 -4.03 -16.29 -20.53
N GLN A 95 -4.78 -15.60 -21.39
CA GLN A 95 -4.20 -15.05 -22.60
C GLN A 95 -3.05 -14.13 -22.19
N ALA A 96 -1.82 -14.55 -22.49
CA ALA A 96 -0.61 -13.85 -22.14
C ALA A 96 -0.59 -12.48 -22.83
N VAL A 97 -1.18 -11.48 -22.18
CA VAL A 97 -0.46 -10.21 -22.10
C VAL A 97 0.80 -10.54 -21.33
N GLN A 98 1.97 -10.18 -21.86
CA GLN A 98 3.28 -10.34 -21.22
C GLN A 98 3.39 -9.46 -19.96
N SER A 99 2.49 -9.61 -19.01
CA SER A 99 2.53 -8.93 -17.72
C SER A 99 3.23 -9.86 -16.74
N LYS A 100 4.53 -9.62 -16.52
CA LYS A 100 5.21 -10.05 -15.29
C LYS A 100 4.71 -9.12 -14.18
N ALA A 101 4.21 -9.62 -13.04
CA ALA A 101 3.95 -8.67 -11.97
C ALA A 101 5.28 -8.10 -11.50
N ILE A 102 5.24 -6.80 -11.30
CA ILE A 102 6.37 -6.01 -10.84
C ILE A 102 6.20 -5.96 -9.32
N THR A 103 7.15 -6.52 -8.58
CA THR A 103 7.16 -6.40 -7.11
C THR A 103 7.37 -4.95 -6.70
N CYS A 104 7.06 -4.57 -5.46
CA CYS A 104 7.43 -3.23 -5.00
C CYS A 104 8.94 -2.99 -5.10
N THR A 105 9.77 -4.01 -4.87
CA THR A 105 11.22 -3.95 -5.12
C THR A 105 11.54 -3.57 -6.57
N ASP A 106 10.92 -4.25 -7.55
CA ASP A 106 11.11 -3.93 -8.97
C ASP A 106 10.64 -2.49 -9.29
N VAL A 107 9.53 -2.02 -8.70
CA VAL A 107 9.06 -0.64 -8.86
C VAL A 107 10.11 0.33 -8.34
N ILE A 108 10.63 0.12 -7.12
CA ILE A 108 11.62 0.99 -6.49
C ILE A 108 12.92 1.01 -7.29
N GLU A 109 13.47 -0.15 -7.66
CA GLU A 109 14.71 -0.24 -8.43
C GLU A 109 14.61 0.53 -9.77
N ARG A 110 13.49 0.40 -10.48
CA ARG A 110 13.27 1.15 -11.72
C ARG A 110 13.21 2.66 -11.49
N GLN A 111 12.58 3.10 -10.40
CA GLN A 111 12.53 4.53 -10.06
C GLN A 111 13.92 5.07 -9.71
N GLU A 112 14.71 4.31 -8.95
CA GLU A 112 16.09 4.68 -8.61
C GLU A 112 16.99 4.71 -9.84
N GLN A 113 16.87 3.73 -10.75
CA GLN A 113 17.59 3.72 -12.03
C GLN A 113 17.25 4.95 -12.90
N ARG A 114 15.96 5.32 -12.98
CA ARG A 114 15.53 6.54 -13.68
C ARG A 114 16.16 7.78 -13.07
N LEU A 115 16.22 7.87 -11.74
CA LEU A 115 16.84 9.00 -11.03
C LEU A 115 18.37 9.04 -11.22
N ALA A 116 19.05 7.90 -11.14
CA ALA A 116 20.48 7.81 -11.37
C ALA A 116 20.89 8.22 -12.80
N SER A 117 19.98 8.07 -13.76
CA SER A 117 20.19 8.53 -15.15
C SER A 117 20.04 10.05 -15.32
N THR A 118 19.45 10.74 -14.34
CA THR A 118 19.42 12.21 -14.27
C THR A 118 20.60 12.73 -13.44
N THR A 119 21.45 13.56 -14.07
CA THR A 119 22.73 14.06 -13.54
C THR A 119 22.65 14.92 -12.26
N ASP A 120 21.48 15.11 -11.66
CA ASP A 120 21.23 16.11 -10.60
C ASP A 120 21.01 15.50 -9.19
N SER A 121 21.22 14.19 -9.02
CA SER A 121 20.68 13.44 -7.86
C SER A 121 21.55 13.37 -6.59
N ALA A 122 22.59 14.20 -6.43
CA ALA A 122 23.30 14.25 -5.16
C ALA A 122 22.53 15.11 -4.15
N LEU A 123 21.75 14.46 -3.28
CA LEU A 123 21.11 15.13 -2.14
C LEU A 123 22.19 15.76 -1.25
N SER A 124 22.06 17.06 -0.99
CA SER A 124 22.92 17.77 -0.04
C SER A 124 22.16 18.00 1.27
N VAL A 125 22.86 17.82 2.39
CA VAL A 125 22.28 18.08 3.71
C VAL A 125 22.13 19.58 3.89
N TYR A 126 20.92 20.05 4.20
CA TYR A 126 20.65 21.45 4.46
C TYR A 126 21.29 21.90 5.78
N THR A 127 22.18 22.89 5.70
CA THR A 127 22.93 23.43 6.85
C THR A 127 22.54 24.87 7.20
N GLY A 128 21.46 25.39 6.61
CA GLY A 128 20.97 26.74 6.88
C GLY A 128 20.21 26.85 8.20
N THR A 129 19.56 27.99 8.41
CA THR A 129 18.70 28.20 9.58
C THR A 129 17.43 27.37 9.44
N TYR A 130 17.03 26.68 10.51
CA TYR A 130 15.79 25.91 10.54
C TYR A 130 14.60 26.79 10.91
N ALA A 131 13.45 26.48 10.34
CA ALA A 131 12.18 27.06 10.75
C ALA A 131 11.92 26.79 12.24
N THR A 132 11.45 27.82 12.95
CA THR A 132 11.18 27.74 14.39
C THR A 132 9.81 27.14 14.71
N GLU A 133 8.90 27.18 13.74
CA GLU A 133 7.49 26.79 13.88
C GLU A 133 7.05 26.01 12.64
N PRO A 134 6.21 24.97 12.78
CA PRO A 134 5.62 24.31 11.63
C PRO A 134 4.61 25.19 10.89
N ASP A 135 4.58 25.07 9.58
CA ASP A 135 3.58 25.68 8.69
C ASP A 135 2.56 24.64 8.23
N PHE A 136 1.29 24.93 8.51
CA PHE A 136 0.12 24.07 8.30
C PHE A 136 -0.73 24.49 7.08
N ALA A 137 -0.17 25.28 6.16
CA ALA A 137 -0.90 25.79 5.00
C ALA A 137 -1.59 24.68 4.18
N ILE A 138 -0.94 23.52 4.03
CA ILE A 138 -1.45 22.38 3.26
C ILE A 138 -2.29 21.44 4.15
N PHE A 139 -1.76 21.03 5.31
CA PHE A 139 -2.40 20.09 6.23
C PHE A 139 -2.78 20.79 7.53
N LYS A 140 -4.00 21.34 7.59
CA LYS A 140 -4.47 22.11 8.76
C LYS A 140 -4.63 21.24 10.01
N GLU A 141 -5.02 19.99 9.79
CA GLU A 141 -5.22 18.96 10.81
C GLU A 141 -3.91 18.66 11.56
N ALA A 142 -2.76 18.82 10.91
CA ALA A 142 -1.45 18.63 11.55
C ALA A 142 -1.19 19.61 12.71
N SER A 143 -1.94 20.72 12.78
CA SER A 143 -1.84 21.68 13.88
C SER A 143 -2.19 21.08 15.26
N GLU A 144 -2.96 19.99 15.29
CA GLU A 144 -3.27 19.24 16.51
C GLU A 144 -2.01 18.64 17.17
N HIS A 145 -0.97 18.37 16.37
CA HIS A 145 0.31 17.81 16.82
C HIS A 145 1.46 18.83 16.79
N LYS A 146 1.13 20.13 16.84
CA LYS A 146 2.10 21.23 16.75
C LYS A 146 3.34 21.05 17.62
N ARG A 147 3.18 20.59 18.87
CA ARG A 147 4.31 20.37 19.79
C ARG A 147 5.29 19.33 19.24
N THR A 148 4.79 18.15 18.85
CA THR A 148 5.61 17.07 18.28
C THR A 148 6.31 17.51 17.00
N LEU A 149 5.60 18.23 16.14
CA LEU A 149 6.14 18.74 14.89
C LEU A 149 7.24 19.80 15.11
N SER A 150 7.04 20.68 16.09
CA SER A 150 8.06 21.67 16.48
C SER A 150 9.29 21.00 17.08
N GLU A 151 9.13 19.93 17.85
CA GLU A 151 10.24 19.13 18.39
C GLU A 151 11.03 18.43 17.27
N ALA A 152 10.35 17.92 16.24
CA ALA A 152 11.00 17.35 15.08
C ALA A 152 11.80 18.40 14.28
N LEU A 153 11.24 19.59 14.02
CA LEU A 153 11.95 20.68 13.34
C LEU A 153 13.23 21.09 14.06
N LYS A 154 13.22 21.12 15.40
CA LYS A 154 14.41 21.46 16.20
C LYS A 154 15.55 20.44 16.05
N ARG A 155 15.25 19.20 15.66
CA ARG A 155 16.29 18.18 15.40
C ARG A 155 17.04 18.45 14.09
N GLY A 156 16.49 19.26 13.20
CA GLY A 156 17.05 19.50 11.87
C GLY A 156 16.73 18.36 10.89
N PRO A 157 17.42 18.30 9.74
CA PRO A 157 17.12 17.34 8.70
C PRO A 157 17.46 15.91 9.14
N THR A 158 16.55 14.98 8.88
CA THR A 158 16.72 13.54 9.08
C THR A 158 16.37 12.72 7.83
N PHE A 159 15.77 13.35 6.83
CA PHE A 159 15.24 12.72 5.62
C PHE A 159 15.52 13.58 4.38
N ALA A 160 15.91 12.95 3.27
CA ALA A 160 16.04 13.60 1.95
C ALA A 160 16.81 14.94 1.96
N GLY A 161 17.91 15.01 2.72
CA GLY A 161 18.81 16.16 2.84
C GLY A 161 18.27 17.36 3.61
N ARG A 162 16.98 17.69 3.45
CA ARG A 162 16.36 18.93 3.97
C ARG A 162 15.08 18.68 4.77
N PHE A 163 14.60 17.46 4.88
CA PHE A 163 13.32 17.17 5.51
C PHE A 163 13.52 16.52 6.87
N THR A 164 12.56 16.69 7.76
CA THR A 164 12.47 15.94 9.01
C THR A 164 11.21 15.10 9.02
N VAL A 165 11.30 13.94 9.65
CA VAL A 165 10.13 13.09 9.94
C VAL A 165 9.74 13.26 11.40
N ALA A 166 8.44 13.41 11.64
CA ALA A 166 7.84 13.45 12.97
C ALA A 166 6.94 12.23 13.13
N GLU A 167 6.92 11.68 14.34
CA GLU A 167 6.16 10.48 14.70
C GLU A 167 5.42 10.72 16.03
N TRP A 168 4.19 10.23 16.12
CA TRP A 168 3.41 10.16 17.37
C TRP A 168 2.47 8.96 17.36
N GLY A 169 2.00 8.53 18.53
CA GLY A 169 1.01 7.46 18.63
C GLY A 169 -0.41 7.90 18.24
N CYS A 170 -1.15 7.05 17.53
CA CYS A 170 -2.56 7.23 17.14
C CYS A 170 -3.54 6.28 17.86
N GLY A 171 -3.04 5.38 18.71
CA GLY A 171 -3.85 4.39 19.43
C GLY A 171 -3.04 3.12 19.73
N SER A 172 -3.73 2.01 20.05
CA SER A 172 -3.08 0.72 20.30
C SER A 172 -2.32 0.24 19.06
N ASN A 173 -1.01 0.04 19.20
CA ASN A 173 -0.09 -0.41 18.14
C ASN A 173 -0.08 0.48 16.88
N CYS A 174 -0.44 1.75 16.99
CA CYS A 174 -0.53 2.67 15.85
C CYS A 174 0.42 3.86 16.07
N GLN A 175 1.29 4.12 15.09
CA GLN A 175 2.00 5.40 14.94
C GLN A 175 1.50 6.14 13.69
N GLN A 176 1.54 7.46 13.75
CA GLN A 176 1.24 8.34 12.64
C GLN A 176 2.40 9.29 12.42
N HIS A 177 2.61 9.66 11.15
CA HIS A 177 3.79 10.39 10.72
C HIS A 177 3.45 11.67 9.97
N ALA A 178 4.42 12.59 9.98
CA ALA A 178 4.45 13.75 9.11
C ALA A 178 5.86 13.99 8.59
N VAL A 179 5.95 14.58 7.40
CA VAL A 179 7.20 15.06 6.81
C VAL A 179 7.13 16.58 6.67
N MET A 180 8.18 17.25 7.11
CA MET A 180 8.30 18.71 7.04
C MET A 180 9.61 19.12 6.37
N ASP A 181 9.55 20.19 5.59
CA ASP A 181 10.74 20.91 5.15
C ASP A 181 11.31 21.70 6.33
N VAL A 182 12.59 21.48 6.66
CA VAL A 182 13.23 22.15 7.81
C VAL A 182 13.56 23.62 7.54
N GLU A 183 13.64 24.04 6.28
CA GLU A 183 13.90 25.43 5.90
C GLU A 183 12.67 26.30 6.12
N SER A 184 11.53 25.86 5.58
CA SER A 184 10.27 26.61 5.62
C SER A 184 9.36 26.27 6.81
N GLY A 185 9.52 25.07 7.38
CA GLY A 185 8.61 24.52 8.38
C GLY A 185 7.36 23.88 7.78
N LEU A 186 7.20 23.90 6.46
CA LEU A 186 6.01 23.43 5.76
C LEU A 186 5.81 21.93 5.93
N VAL A 187 4.63 21.52 6.39
CA VAL A 187 4.20 20.11 6.37
C VAL A 187 3.88 19.71 4.94
N VAL A 188 4.71 18.84 4.37
CA VAL A 188 4.61 18.36 2.97
C VAL A 188 3.95 16.98 2.85
N ALA A 189 3.84 16.25 3.96
CA ALA A 189 3.02 15.05 4.06
C ALA A 189 2.53 14.86 5.50
N TYR A 190 1.31 14.36 5.65
CA TYR A 190 0.69 14.10 6.94
C TYR A 190 -0.24 12.89 6.82
N GLY A 191 -0.15 11.96 7.77
CA GLY A 191 -1.08 10.84 7.85
C GLY A 191 -0.59 9.44 7.46
N PRO A 192 0.64 9.19 6.95
CA PRO A 192 1.13 7.81 6.91
C PRO A 192 1.00 7.17 8.30
N GLN A 193 0.39 5.99 8.36
CA GLN A 193 0.17 5.24 9.59
C GLN A 193 0.94 3.93 9.55
N THR A 194 1.52 3.56 10.69
CA THR A 194 2.36 2.37 10.83
C THR A 194 2.09 1.65 12.13
N GLU A 195 2.41 0.36 12.17
CA GLU A 195 2.45 -0.41 13.40
C GLU A 195 3.91 -0.66 13.85
N TYR A 196 4.82 -0.75 12.88
CA TYR A 196 6.24 -1.10 13.07
C TYR A 196 7.18 0.04 12.61
N GLY A 197 6.71 1.29 12.68
CA GLY A 197 7.50 2.47 12.36
C GLY A 197 7.78 2.69 10.87
N VAL A 198 8.74 3.57 10.60
CA VAL A 198 9.16 3.96 9.25
C VAL A 198 10.67 3.86 9.07
N LYS A 199 11.11 3.58 7.85
CA LYS A 199 12.52 3.64 7.43
C LYS A 199 12.71 4.77 6.43
N TYR A 200 13.71 5.61 6.70
CA TYR A 200 14.10 6.75 5.88
C TYR A 200 15.56 7.11 6.17
N SER A 201 16.18 7.92 5.32
CA SER A 201 17.55 8.40 5.53
C SER A 201 17.77 9.80 4.95
N LEU A 202 18.85 10.45 5.38
CA LEU A 202 19.25 11.77 4.88
C LEU A 202 19.63 11.76 3.40
N ASP A 203 20.17 10.66 2.90
CA ASP A 203 20.69 10.48 1.55
C ASP A 203 19.69 9.80 0.60
N SER A 204 18.44 9.61 1.03
CA SER A 204 17.38 9.01 0.22
C SER A 204 16.11 9.85 0.24
N THR A 205 15.42 9.90 -0.90
CA THR A 205 14.04 10.42 -1.02
C THR A 205 12.98 9.36 -0.71
N LEU A 206 13.38 8.13 -0.38
CA LEU A 206 12.49 7.00 -0.11
C LEU A 206 12.12 6.95 1.38
N LEU A 207 10.82 6.83 1.65
CA LEU A 207 10.26 6.55 2.96
C LEU A 207 9.44 5.26 2.88
N ILE A 208 9.70 4.33 3.78
CA ILE A 208 9.07 3.00 3.80
C ILE A 208 8.31 2.85 5.12
N THR A 209 7.03 2.50 5.07
CA THR A 209 6.24 2.17 6.27
C THR A 209 6.37 0.68 6.61
N ASN A 210 6.36 0.33 7.89
CA ASN A 210 6.44 -1.08 8.35
C ASN A 210 7.59 -1.87 7.67
N PRO A 211 8.82 -1.33 7.75
CA PRO A 211 9.96 -1.91 7.05
C PRO A 211 10.34 -3.27 7.66
N LYS A 212 10.94 -4.17 6.87
CA LYS A 212 11.26 -5.55 7.31
C LYS A 212 12.10 -5.59 8.58
N ASP A 213 13.04 -4.68 8.72
CA ASP A 213 13.93 -4.53 9.87
C ASP A 213 13.25 -3.93 11.12
N GLY A 214 12.04 -3.39 10.98
CA GLY A 214 11.18 -2.96 12.09
C GLY A 214 10.24 -4.05 12.62
N LEU A 215 10.10 -5.17 11.91
CA LEU A 215 9.27 -6.30 12.34
C LEU A 215 9.97 -7.05 13.49
N PRO A 216 9.22 -7.55 14.49
CA PRO A 216 9.80 -8.36 15.56
C PRO A 216 10.29 -9.71 14.99
N PRO A 217 11.13 -10.45 15.72
CA PRO A 217 11.56 -11.78 15.30
C PRO A 217 10.39 -12.77 15.28
N LEU A 218 10.47 -13.78 14.40
CA LEU A 218 9.50 -14.87 14.36
C LEU A 218 9.52 -15.66 15.69
N PRO A 219 8.35 -16.11 16.19
CA PRO A 219 8.26 -17.03 17.31
C PRO A 219 9.02 -18.35 17.08
N ASP A 220 9.30 -19.07 18.15
CA ASP A 220 9.98 -20.37 18.06
C ASP A 220 9.05 -21.52 17.68
N SER A 221 7.73 -21.38 17.91
CA SER A 221 6.75 -22.42 17.61
C SER A 221 6.04 -22.18 16.27
N ASP A 222 5.83 -23.24 15.49
CA ASP A 222 5.18 -23.18 14.18
C ASP A 222 3.76 -22.58 14.27
N TYR A 223 3.00 -22.97 15.31
CA TYR A 223 1.65 -22.44 15.53
C TYR A 223 1.62 -20.94 15.85
N GLU A 224 2.55 -20.44 16.67
CA GLU A 224 2.63 -19.01 16.95
C GLU A 224 3.15 -18.25 15.72
N THR A 225 4.04 -18.86 14.94
CA THR A 225 4.58 -18.31 13.70
C THR A 225 3.48 -18.09 12.67
N GLU A 226 2.62 -19.06 12.43
CA GLU A 226 1.48 -18.93 11.49
C GLU A 226 0.54 -17.79 11.91
N ASN A 227 0.13 -17.76 13.18
CA ASN A 227 -0.75 -16.70 13.70
C ASN A 227 -0.08 -15.32 13.64
N PHE A 228 1.22 -15.27 13.89
CA PHE A 228 2.00 -14.05 13.86
C PHE A 228 2.18 -13.55 12.42
N ALA A 229 2.48 -14.43 11.47
CA ALA A 229 2.54 -14.14 10.05
C ALA A 229 1.21 -13.58 9.52
N LEU A 230 0.08 -14.17 9.92
CA LEU A 230 -1.26 -13.66 9.59
C LEU A 230 -1.53 -12.24 10.15
N SER A 231 -0.95 -11.92 11.31
CA SER A 231 -1.08 -10.59 11.90
C SER A 231 -0.26 -9.54 11.13
N ILE A 232 0.98 -9.85 10.77
CA ILE A 232 1.84 -8.99 9.94
C ILE A 232 1.29 -8.87 8.53
N ALA A 233 0.67 -9.94 7.99
CA ALA A 233 0.17 -9.95 6.63
C ALA A 233 -0.88 -8.87 6.35
N ARG A 234 -1.59 -8.42 7.39
CA ARG A 234 -2.60 -7.36 7.33
C ARG A 234 -2.01 -5.95 7.41
N VAL A 235 -0.75 -5.83 7.80
CA VAL A 235 -0.08 -4.54 7.95
C VAL A 235 0.50 -4.14 6.60
N PRO A 236 0.05 -3.03 5.98
CA PRO A 236 0.57 -2.60 4.69
C PRO A 236 1.98 -2.03 4.82
N ARG A 237 2.90 -2.47 3.96
CA ARG A 237 4.17 -1.80 3.70
C ARG A 237 3.99 -0.92 2.47
N GLU A 238 4.05 0.38 2.69
CA GLU A 238 3.92 1.40 1.65
C GLU A 238 5.28 2.04 1.40
N TYR A 239 5.58 2.26 0.12
CA TYR A 239 6.79 2.92 -0.31
C TYR A 239 6.43 4.30 -0.85
N TYR A 240 6.99 5.34 -0.26
CA TYR A 240 6.78 6.73 -0.63
C TYR A 240 8.05 7.34 -1.17
N ARG A 241 7.93 8.20 -2.18
CA ARG A 241 9.02 9.06 -2.63
C ARG A 241 8.67 10.52 -2.45
N LEU A 242 9.58 11.25 -1.84
CA LEU A 242 9.55 12.70 -1.85
C LEU A 242 9.84 13.23 -3.26
N THR A 243 8.85 13.89 -3.85
CA THR A 243 8.91 14.40 -5.21
C THR A 243 8.68 15.91 -5.20
N THR A 244 9.27 16.60 -6.17
CA THR A 244 9.02 18.02 -6.44
C THR A 244 8.23 18.13 -7.73
N ASP A 245 7.09 18.81 -7.71
CA ASP A 245 6.32 19.12 -8.91
C ASP A 245 7.09 20.16 -9.75
N ALA A 246 7.34 19.81 -11.01
CA ALA A 246 8.20 20.61 -11.88
C ALA A 246 7.60 21.99 -12.24
N LEU A 247 6.29 22.17 -12.13
CA LEU A 247 5.60 23.40 -12.52
C LEU A 247 5.44 24.36 -11.34
N SER A 248 4.97 23.84 -10.20
CA SER A 248 4.69 24.61 -9.00
C SER A 248 5.86 24.68 -8.03
N GLY A 249 6.84 23.77 -8.15
CA GLY A 249 7.90 23.60 -7.17
C GLY A 249 7.43 22.98 -5.85
N SER A 250 6.16 22.57 -5.76
CA SER A 250 5.58 21.99 -4.54
C SER A 250 6.19 20.63 -4.26
N GLN A 251 6.44 20.34 -2.98
CA GLN A 251 7.05 19.10 -2.53
C GLN A 251 6.03 18.27 -1.75
N TYR A 252 5.97 16.97 -2.04
CA TYR A 252 5.03 16.05 -1.41
C TYR A 252 5.52 14.61 -1.52
N LEU A 253 4.99 13.74 -0.66
CA LEU A 253 5.20 12.30 -0.79
C LEU A 253 4.24 11.72 -1.83
N VAL A 254 4.79 10.95 -2.76
CA VAL A 254 4.04 10.13 -3.71
C VAL A 254 4.17 8.68 -3.30
N ARG A 255 3.04 7.99 -3.08
CA ARG A 255 3.05 6.55 -2.87
C ARG A 255 3.40 5.86 -4.18
N LEU A 256 4.50 5.12 -4.19
CA LEU A 256 5.00 4.39 -5.34
C LEU A 256 4.37 3.01 -5.45
N CYS A 257 4.25 2.30 -4.34
CA CYS A 257 3.76 0.92 -4.27
C CYS A 257 3.30 0.58 -2.85
N VAL A 258 2.44 -0.42 -2.73
CA VAL A 258 2.04 -1.01 -1.45
C VAL A 258 2.12 -2.53 -1.57
N GLU A 259 2.62 -3.19 -0.53
CA GLU A 259 2.61 -4.65 -0.40
C GLU A 259 2.27 -5.05 1.03
N SER A 260 2.12 -6.35 1.27
CA SER A 260 2.01 -6.88 2.63
C SER A 260 3.35 -6.74 3.36
N SER A 261 3.33 -6.37 4.64
CA SER A 261 4.55 -6.40 5.45
C SER A 261 5.13 -7.80 5.60
N ALA A 262 4.32 -8.84 5.36
CA ALA A 262 4.76 -10.23 5.37
C ALA A 262 5.50 -10.64 4.08
N THR A 263 5.45 -9.84 3.02
CA THR A 263 6.16 -10.12 1.75
C THR A 263 7.67 -10.22 1.99
N GLY A 264 8.24 -11.38 1.65
CA GLY A 264 9.63 -11.77 1.92
C GLY A 264 10.03 -11.77 3.40
N TYR A 265 9.05 -11.89 4.30
CA TYR A 265 9.21 -12.19 5.73
C TYR A 265 8.79 -13.64 6.02
N ILE A 266 7.77 -14.15 5.32
CA ILE A 266 7.34 -15.57 5.36
C ILE A 266 8.29 -16.46 4.54
N GLU A 267 8.98 -15.95 3.52
CA GLU A 267 9.99 -16.73 2.79
C GLU A 267 11.15 -17.22 3.71
N LEU A 268 11.42 -16.49 4.80
CA LEU A 268 12.36 -16.92 5.84
C LEU A 268 11.86 -18.12 6.65
N GLU A 269 10.55 -18.37 6.66
CA GLU A 269 9.91 -19.53 7.27
C GLU A 269 10.07 -20.76 6.37
N ASP A 270 9.86 -20.64 5.06
CA ASP A 270 10.08 -21.73 4.11
C ASP A 270 11.55 -22.18 4.07
N ASP A 271 12.52 -21.24 4.19
CA ASP A 271 13.94 -21.56 4.34
C ASP A 271 14.24 -22.27 5.68
N ARG A 272 13.56 -21.89 6.77
CA ARG A 272 13.70 -22.55 8.09
C ARG A 272 13.04 -23.93 8.14
N LEU A 273 11.96 -24.13 7.39
CA LEU A 273 11.20 -25.37 7.31
C LEU A 273 11.70 -26.31 6.20
N GLY A 274 12.62 -25.84 5.35
CA GLY A 274 13.18 -26.62 4.23
C GLY A 274 12.17 -26.88 3.12
N LEU A 275 11.27 -25.92 2.87
CA LEU A 275 10.17 -26.02 1.89
C LEU A 275 10.48 -25.31 0.57
N VAL A 276 11.55 -24.52 0.49
CA VAL A 276 12.10 -24.07 -0.79
C VAL A 276 13.01 -25.16 -1.34
N ASP A 277 12.48 -25.98 -2.25
CA ASP A 277 13.31 -26.88 -3.05
C ASP A 277 14.27 -26.04 -3.92
N GLU A 278 15.57 -26.29 -3.82
CA GLU A 278 16.58 -25.80 -4.77
C GLU A 278 16.33 -26.43 -6.15
N GLU A 279 15.76 -25.67 -7.09
CA GLU A 279 15.90 -25.90 -8.54
C GLU A 279 16.53 -24.70 -9.26
#